data_AF-A0A7Y1W0P2-F1
#
_entry.id   AF-A0A7Y1W0P2-F1
#
_cell.length_a   1.000
_cell.length_b   1.000
_cell.length_c   1.000
_cell.angle_alpha   90.00
_cell.angle_beta   90.00
_cell.angle_gamma   90.00
#
_symmetry.space_group_name_H-M   'P 1'
#
loop_
_entity.id
_entity.type
_entity.pdbx_description
1 polymer ?
#
loop_
_entity_poly.entity_id
_entity_poly.type
_entity_poly.pdbx_seq_one_letter_code
_entity_poly.pdbx_strand_id
1 'polypeptide(L)'
;MNSPYRALRQHAATPSLRWLLPLLDEAEHLLRSGPHGDLPTWQSALAQLPNVVPGFEDGDAPALGAPAPDAGAVTAALLKLQPWRKGPLRLAGVHIDTEWRSDWKWRRIAP
;
A
#
# COMPACT_ATOMS: atom_id res chain seq x y z
N MET A 1 -2.44 8.05 -18.72
CA MET A 1 -2.03 7.34 -17.49
C MET A 1 -2.26 5.86 -17.70
N ASN A 2 -1.29 5.01 -17.37
CA ASN A 2 -1.52 3.56 -17.35
C ASN A 2 -2.50 3.22 -16.22
N SER A 3 -3.41 2.28 -16.47
CA SER A 3 -4.32 1.77 -15.43
C SER A 3 -3.51 1.32 -14.20
N PRO A 4 -3.85 1.77 -12.98
CA PRO A 4 -3.18 1.31 -11.77
C PRO A 4 -3.36 -0.20 -11.54
N TYR A 5 -4.32 -0.82 -12.22
CA TYR A 5 -4.64 -2.24 -12.09
C TYR A 5 -4.01 -3.13 -13.17
N ARG A 6 -3.05 -2.62 -13.95
CA ARG A 6 -2.42 -3.35 -15.08
C ARG A 6 -1.94 -4.76 -14.69
N ALA A 7 -1.24 -4.88 -13.55
CA ALA A 7 -0.73 -6.19 -13.10
C ALA A 7 -1.87 -7.18 -12.79
N LEU A 8 -2.93 -6.72 -12.13
CA LEU A 8 -4.10 -7.56 -11.83
C LEU A 8 -4.83 -8.02 -13.10
N ARG A 9 -4.91 -7.17 -14.13
CA ARG A 9 -5.49 -7.55 -15.43
C ARG A 9 -4.70 -8.65 -16.13
N GLN A 10 -3.38 -8.71 -15.96
CA GLN A 10 -2.57 -9.80 -16.51
C GLN A 10 -2.92 -11.14 -15.87
N HIS A 11 -3.17 -11.16 -14.55
CA HIS A 11 -3.57 -12.38 -13.84
C HIS A 11 -4.98 -12.86 -14.21
N ALA A 12 -5.86 -11.95 -14.63
CA ALA A 12 -7.24 -12.27 -15.03
C ALA A 12 -7.33 -13.13 -16.31
N ALA A 13 -6.22 -13.39 -17.01
CA ALA A 13 -6.16 -14.41 -18.06
C ALA A 13 -6.41 -15.83 -17.52
N THR A 14 -6.14 -16.06 -16.23
CA THR A 14 -6.43 -17.33 -15.54
C THR A 14 -7.94 -17.51 -15.41
N PRO A 15 -8.52 -18.67 -15.82
CA PRO A 15 -9.97 -18.86 -15.82
C PRO A 15 -10.66 -18.60 -14.48
N SER A 16 -10.05 -19.01 -13.37
CA SER A 16 -10.57 -18.81 -12.00
C SER A 16 -10.55 -17.34 -11.54
N LEU A 17 -9.83 -16.47 -12.24
CA LEU A 17 -9.66 -15.06 -11.90
C LEU A 17 -10.36 -14.11 -12.88
N ARG A 18 -11.11 -14.63 -13.87
CA ARG A 18 -11.82 -13.78 -14.85
C ARG A 18 -12.83 -12.83 -14.21
N TRP A 19 -13.36 -13.17 -13.03
CA TRP A 19 -14.24 -12.30 -12.25
C TRP A 19 -13.59 -10.96 -11.89
N LEU A 20 -12.25 -10.87 -11.90
CA LEU A 20 -11.54 -9.60 -11.70
C LEU A 20 -11.83 -8.59 -12.81
N LEU A 21 -12.04 -9.01 -14.07
CA LEU A 21 -12.19 -8.08 -15.19
C LEU A 21 -13.29 -7.03 -14.98
N PRO A 22 -14.57 -7.41 -14.71
CA PRO A 22 -15.61 -6.42 -14.46
C PRO A 22 -15.35 -5.58 -13.19
N LEU A 23 -14.75 -6.16 -12.15
CA LEU A 23 -14.38 -5.42 -10.93
C LEU A 23 -13.33 -4.35 -11.21
N LEU A 24 -12.31 -4.66 -12.02
CA LEU A 24 -11.23 -3.75 -12.35
C LEU A 24 -11.70 -2.62 -13.27
N ASP A 25 -12.65 -2.91 -14.17
CA ASP A 25 -13.30 -1.88 -15.00
C ASP A 25 -14.07 -0.89 -14.12
N GLU A 26 -14.87 -1.39 -13.18
CA GLU A 26 -15.64 -0.54 -12.26
C GLU A 26 -14.74 0.27 -11.31
N ALA A 27 -13.72 -0.37 -10.72
CA ALA A 27 -12.78 0.30 -9.83
C ALA A 27 -12.01 1.42 -10.54
N GLU A 28 -11.69 1.24 -11.83
CA GLU A 28 -11.03 2.27 -12.63
C GLU A 28 -11.99 3.39 -13.05
N HIS A 29 -13.26 3.06 -13.32
CA HIS A 29 -14.29 4.06 -13.57
C HIS A 29 -14.49 4.96 -12.34
N LEU A 30 -14.69 4.38 -11.15
CA LEU A 30 -14.91 5.11 -9.90
C LEU A 30 -13.72 6.01 -9.53
N LEU A 31 -12.49 5.52 -9.71
CA LEU A 31 -11.29 6.31 -9.43
C LEU A 31 -11.18 7.55 -10.33
N ARG A 32 -11.67 7.46 -11.58
CA ARG A 32 -11.62 8.56 -12.55
C ARG A 32 -12.82 9.51 -12.43
N SER A 33 -14.00 9.02 -12.09
CA SER A 33 -15.24 9.78 -12.14
C SER A 33 -15.45 10.70 -10.94
N GLY A 34 -14.86 10.39 -9.79
CA GLY A 34 -14.95 11.20 -8.59
C GLY A 34 -13.69 11.10 -7.74
N PRO A 35 -12.55 11.67 -8.19
CA PRO A 35 -11.32 11.59 -7.42
C PRO A 35 -11.51 12.28 -6.06
N HIS A 36 -11.02 11.64 -5.01
CA HIS A 36 -10.99 12.22 -3.68
C HIS A 36 -10.18 13.53 -3.68
N GLY A 37 -10.59 14.53 -2.89
CA GLY A 37 -9.92 15.83 -2.83
C GLY A 37 -8.43 15.73 -2.47
N ASP A 38 -8.07 14.82 -1.58
CA ASP A 38 -6.69 14.55 -1.15
C ASP A 38 -5.89 13.64 -2.10
N LEU A 39 -6.52 13.08 -3.15
CA LEU A 39 -5.83 12.16 -4.07
C LEU A 39 -4.52 12.74 -4.66
N PRO A 40 -4.45 14.01 -5.09
CA PRO A 40 -3.20 14.61 -5.56
C PRO A 40 -2.10 14.65 -4.48
N THR A 41 -2.47 14.92 -3.22
CA THR A 41 -1.55 14.93 -2.08
C THR A 41 -0.98 13.55 -1.84
N TRP A 42 -1.81 12.52 -1.85
CA TRP A 42 -1.39 11.13 -1.67
C TRP A 42 -0.48 10.65 -2.81
N GLN A 43 -0.82 10.97 -4.06
CA GLN A 43 0.02 10.65 -5.21
C GLN A 43 1.39 11.32 -5.14
N SER A 44 1.43 12.59 -4.73
CA SER A 44 2.67 13.34 -4.52
C SER A 44 3.53 12.73 -3.40
N ALA A 45 2.90 12.35 -2.29
CA ALA A 45 3.59 11.66 -1.19
C ALA A 45 4.19 10.31 -1.63
N LEU A 46 3.44 9.52 -2.41
CA LEU A 46 3.95 8.26 -2.97
C LEU A 46 5.13 8.48 -3.93
N ALA A 47 5.08 9.52 -4.76
CA ALA A 47 6.18 9.87 -5.68
C ALA A 47 7.44 10.39 -4.95
N GLN A 48 7.30 10.88 -3.72
CA GLN A 48 8.43 11.35 -2.89
C GLN A 48 9.10 10.23 -2.09
N LEU A 49 8.50 9.04 -2.04
CA LEU A 49 9.14 7.91 -1.36
C LEU A 49 10.45 7.55 -2.08
N PRO A 50 11.56 7.39 -1.36
CA PRO A 50 12.82 6.98 -1.97
C PRO A 50 12.70 5.56 -2.53
N ASN A 51 13.32 5.33 -3.69
CA ASN A 51 13.48 3.99 -4.23
C ASN A 51 14.42 3.20 -3.33
N VAL A 52 13.93 2.09 -2.79
CA VAL A 52 14.72 1.14 -2.00
C VAL A 52 14.73 -0.22 -2.70
N VAL A 53 15.69 -1.06 -2.33
CA VAL A 53 15.69 -2.46 -2.77
C VAL A 53 14.41 -3.12 -2.27
N PRO A 54 13.58 -3.70 -3.17
CA PRO A 54 12.38 -4.41 -2.75
C PRO A 54 12.73 -5.60 -1.86
N GLY A 55 11.90 -5.84 -0.86
CA GLY A 55 12.04 -6.94 0.08
C GLY A 55 10.77 -7.09 0.90
N PHE A 56 10.54 -8.27 1.45
CA PHE A 56 9.40 -8.55 2.31
C PHE A 56 9.84 -9.48 3.44
N GLU A 57 9.52 -9.10 4.67
CA GLU A 57 9.65 -9.93 5.85
C GLU A 57 8.30 -9.96 6.56
N ASP A 58 7.77 -11.16 6.78
CA ASP A 58 6.53 -11.35 7.52
C ASP A 58 6.79 -11.34 9.04
N GLY A 59 5.77 -11.00 9.81
CA GLY A 59 5.84 -10.91 11.27
C GLY A 59 4.78 -9.98 11.84
N ASP A 60 4.89 -9.67 13.14
CA ASP A 60 3.90 -8.79 13.81
C ASP A 60 3.90 -7.36 13.25
N ALA A 61 5.04 -6.89 12.75
CA ALA A 61 5.16 -5.66 11.99
C ALA A 61 5.78 -6.00 10.63
N PRO A 62 4.98 -6.39 9.63
CA PRO A 62 5.48 -6.76 8.32
C PRO A 62 6.38 -5.66 7.76
N ALA A 63 7.55 -6.06 7.27
CA ALA A 63 8.53 -5.14 6.72
C ALA A 63 8.55 -5.20 5.20
N LEU A 64 8.53 -4.03 4.56
CA LEU A 64 8.65 -3.89 3.11
C LEU A 64 9.80 -2.96 2.74
N GLY A 65 10.67 -3.47 1.86
CA GLY A 65 11.84 -2.77 1.33
C GLY A 65 12.99 -2.65 2.33
N ALA A 66 14.22 -2.62 1.80
CA ALA A 66 15.40 -2.35 2.60
C ALA A 66 15.34 -0.94 3.23
N PRO A 67 16.02 -0.69 4.37
CA PRO A 67 16.12 0.64 4.95
C PRO A 67 16.59 1.69 3.93
N ALA A 68 15.84 2.78 3.80
CA ALA A 68 16.28 3.89 2.97
C ALA A 68 17.50 4.59 3.61
N PRO A 69 18.44 5.12 2.81
CA PRO A 69 19.54 5.94 3.33
C PRO A 69 19.04 7.18 4.10
N ASP A 70 17.91 7.76 3.65
CA ASP A 70 17.26 8.91 4.28
C ASP A 70 15.90 8.50 4.88
N ALA A 71 15.93 8.10 6.15
CA ALA A 71 14.71 7.78 6.91
C ALA A 71 13.82 9.01 7.16
N GLY A 72 14.38 10.23 7.13
CA GLY A 72 13.63 11.47 7.29
C GLY A 72 12.72 11.73 6.09
N ALA A 73 13.22 11.54 4.88
CA ALA A 73 12.43 11.63 3.65
C ALA A 73 11.29 10.60 3.62
N VAL A 74 11.56 9.35 4.01
CA VAL A 74 10.53 8.31 4.15
C VAL A 74 9.46 8.75 5.14
N THR A 75 9.86 9.18 6.34
CA THR A 75 8.92 9.59 7.41
C THR A 75 8.06 10.76 6.94
N ALA A 76 8.65 11.80 6.33
CA ALA A 76 7.92 12.97 5.84
C ALA A 76 6.89 12.62 4.77
N ALA A 77 7.20 11.68 3.87
CA ALA A 77 6.25 11.17 2.89
C ALA A 77 5.12 10.36 3.54
N LEU A 78 5.44 9.45 4.47
CA LEU A 78 4.45 8.60 5.15
C LEU A 78 3.49 9.40 6.04
N LEU A 79 3.92 10.51 6.63
CA LEU A 79 3.04 11.39 7.41
C LEU A 79 1.93 12.01 6.56
N LYS A 80 2.19 12.29 5.28
CA LYS A 80 1.17 12.81 4.32
C LYS A 80 0.11 11.76 3.95
N LEU A 81 0.34 10.49 4.29
CA LEU A 81 -0.58 9.37 4.08
C LEU A 81 -1.37 8.99 5.35
N GLN A 82 -1.28 9.80 6.40
CA GLN A 82 -2.13 9.65 7.58
C GLN A 82 -3.62 9.84 7.23
N PRO A 83 -4.54 9.21 7.99
CA PRO A 83 -4.30 8.43 9.21
C PRO A 83 -3.93 6.96 8.95
N TRP A 84 -2.87 6.48 9.60
CA TRP A 84 -2.50 5.06 9.62
C TRP A 84 -3.24 4.33 10.73
N ARG A 85 -4.34 3.66 10.38
CA ARG A 85 -5.19 3.00 11.37
C ARG A 85 -4.82 1.56 11.66
N LYS A 86 -4.28 0.80 10.69
CA LYS A 86 -4.00 -0.64 10.83
C LYS A 86 -2.51 -0.92 10.69
N GLY A 87 -1.95 -1.67 11.64
CA GLY A 87 -0.54 -2.04 11.68
C GLY A 87 -0.21 -2.84 12.94
N PRO A 88 1.04 -2.77 13.45
CA PRO A 88 2.14 -1.93 12.96
C PRO A 88 2.67 -2.36 11.58
N LEU A 89 3.44 -1.48 10.93
CA LEU A 89 4.15 -1.75 9.67
C LEU A 89 5.59 -1.25 9.75
N ARG A 90 6.49 -1.81 8.94
CA ARG A 90 7.84 -1.26 8.73
C ARG A 90 8.06 -1.02 7.23
N LEU A 91 8.16 0.24 6.82
CA LEU A 91 8.36 0.60 5.41
C LEU A 91 9.71 1.29 5.23
N ALA A 92 10.56 0.73 4.38
CA ALA A 92 11.89 1.28 4.08
C ALA A 92 12.70 1.64 5.35
N GLY A 93 12.63 0.78 6.37
CA GLY A 93 13.31 0.96 7.66
C GLY A 93 12.56 1.82 8.68
N VAL A 94 11.49 2.52 8.31
CA VAL A 94 10.67 3.34 9.21
C VAL A 94 9.55 2.51 9.84
N HIS A 95 9.47 2.52 11.18
CA HIS A 95 8.37 1.90 11.91
C HIS A 95 7.15 2.83 11.94
N ILE A 96 6.01 2.32 11.51
CA ILE A 96 4.72 3.02 11.54
C ILE A 96 3.92 2.42 12.70
N ASP A 97 3.86 3.16 13.79
CA ASP A 97 2.93 2.87 14.88
C ASP A 97 1.54 3.38 14.48
N THR A 98 0.54 2.52 14.60
CA THR A 98 -0.80 2.73 14.05
C THR A 98 -1.84 2.63 15.14
N GLU A 99 -3.00 3.25 14.94
CA GLU A 99 -4.10 3.26 15.91
C GLU A 99 -4.47 1.85 16.42
N TRP A 100 -4.52 0.86 15.52
CA TRP A 100 -4.87 -0.52 15.86
C TRP A 100 -3.67 -1.44 15.85
N ARG A 101 -3.46 -2.13 16.98
CA ARG A 101 -2.64 -3.33 17.12
C ARG A 101 -3.26 -4.52 16.39
N SER A 102 -3.20 -4.45 15.07
CA SER A 102 -3.75 -5.46 14.17
C SER A 102 -2.99 -6.77 14.29
N ASP A 103 -1.72 -6.71 14.67
CA ASP A 103 -0.89 -7.85 15.08
C ASP A 103 -1.52 -8.66 16.23
N TRP A 104 -2.02 -8.01 17.28
CA TRP A 104 -2.65 -8.72 18.39
C TRP A 104 -3.91 -9.45 17.99
N LYS A 105 -4.69 -8.85 17.09
CA LYS A 105 -5.86 -9.52 16.52
C LYS A 105 -5.41 -10.69 15.64
N TRP A 106 -4.38 -10.49 14.82
CA TRP A 106 -3.86 -11.53 13.94
C TRP A 106 -3.34 -12.74 14.71
N ARG A 107 -2.54 -12.54 15.77
CA ARG A 107 -2.05 -13.62 16.65
C ARG A 107 -3.15 -14.47 17.28
N ARG A 108 -4.37 -13.92 17.42
CA ARG A 108 -5.53 -14.66 17.94
C ARG A 108 -6.26 -15.49 16.88
N ILE A 109 -6.11 -15.14 15.60
CA ILE A 109 -6.86 -15.73 14.48
C ILE A 109 -5.95 -16.65 13.65
N ALA A 110 -4.66 -16.36 13.60
CA ALA A 110 -3.66 -17.18 12.94
C ALA A 110 -3.76 -18.64 13.47
N PRO A 111 -3.70 -19.66 12.57
CA PRO A 111 -3.81 -21.06 12.94
C PRO A 111 -2.74 -21.56 13.90
#